data_AF-A0A367FRR0-F1
#
_entry.id   AF-A0A367FRR0-F1
#
_cell.length_a   1.000
_cell.length_b   1.000
_cell.length_c   1.000
_cell.angle_alpha   90.00
_cell.angle_beta   90.00
_cell.angle_gamma   90.00
#
_symmetry.space_group_name_H-M   'P 1'
#
loop_
_entity.id
_entity.type
_entity.pdbx_description
1 polymer ?
#
loop_
_entity_poly.entity_id
_entity_poly.type
_entity_poly.pdbx_seq_one_letter_code
_entity_poly.pdbx_strand_id
1 'polypeptide(L)'
;MADIAAAARAAYAGGAHLRVRSSGIVHQVAMTRWLGGHLMPGPACMVGVSGWDPGAAHPDHGPVTCRRCLKLQGQGDAGAGQLDLFDAPGPGPRAQQLPAW
;
A
#
# COMPACT_ATOMS: atom_id res chain seq x y z
N MET A 1 14.49 -13.53 4.30
CA MET A 1 13.64 -12.36 3.94
C MET A 1 13.61 -12.15 2.43
N ALA A 2 14.76 -12.06 1.74
CA ALA A 2 14.81 -11.97 0.28
C ALA A 2 13.99 -13.06 -0.43
N ASP A 3 14.05 -14.31 0.07
CA ASP A 3 13.30 -15.44 -0.51
C ASP A 3 11.78 -15.30 -0.37
N ILE A 4 11.30 -14.77 0.76
CA ILE A 4 9.87 -14.52 0.98
C ILE A 4 9.37 -13.46 0.00
N ALA A 5 10.13 -12.38 -0.16
CA ALA A 5 9.75 -11.31 -1.07
C ALA A 5 9.81 -11.77 -2.53
N ALA A 6 10.80 -12.58 -2.91
CA ALA A 6 10.90 -13.17 -4.24
C ALA A 6 9.72 -14.13 -4.53
N ALA A 7 9.41 -15.04 -3.61
CA ALA A 7 8.29 -15.96 -3.73
C ALA A 7 6.95 -15.21 -3.82
N ALA A 8 6.76 -14.20 -2.98
CA ALA A 8 5.56 -13.36 -3.03
C ALA A 8 5.44 -12.66 -4.38
N ARG A 9 6.50 -12.05 -4.92
CA ARG A 9 6.44 -11.41 -6.26
C ARG A 9 6.19 -12.42 -7.38
N ALA A 10 6.80 -13.60 -7.33
CA ALA A 10 6.63 -14.65 -8.32
C ALA A 10 5.16 -15.09 -8.44
N ALA A 11 4.43 -15.16 -7.32
CA ALA A 11 3.00 -15.51 -7.30
C ALA A 11 2.10 -14.53 -8.09
N TYR A 12 2.56 -13.31 -8.35
CA TYR A 12 1.80 -12.28 -9.09
C TYR A 12 2.43 -11.92 -10.45
N ALA A 13 3.53 -12.56 -10.87
CA ALA A 13 4.22 -12.26 -12.11
C ALA A 13 3.35 -12.46 -13.37
N GLY A 14 2.32 -13.30 -13.28
CA GLY A 14 1.32 -13.51 -14.35
C GLY A 14 0.19 -12.49 -14.39
N GLY A 15 0.26 -11.39 -13.64
CA GLY A 15 -0.80 -10.37 -13.61
C GLY A 15 -2.01 -10.76 -12.77
N ALA A 16 -1.82 -11.59 -11.74
CA ALA A 16 -2.88 -11.93 -10.80
C ALA A 16 -3.37 -10.70 -10.01
N HIS A 17 -4.65 -10.71 -9.68
CA HIS A 17 -5.26 -9.85 -8.67
C HIS A 17 -5.09 -10.47 -7.28
N LEU A 18 -5.65 -9.79 -6.27
CA LEU A 18 -5.46 -10.13 -4.86
C LEU A 18 -6.79 -10.25 -4.13
N ARG A 19 -6.97 -11.30 -3.34
CA ARG A 19 -7.95 -11.36 -2.26
C ARG A 19 -7.24 -11.28 -0.91
N VAL A 20 -7.82 -10.50 0.00
CA VAL A 20 -7.32 -10.39 1.38
C VAL A 20 -8.06 -11.40 2.25
N ARG A 21 -7.33 -12.38 2.80
CA ARG A 21 -7.85 -13.48 3.62
C ARG A 21 -9.03 -14.19 2.93
N SER A 22 -10.11 -14.44 3.66
CA SER A 22 -11.34 -15.06 3.17
C SER A 22 -12.30 -14.09 2.47
N SER A 23 -11.90 -12.83 2.22
CA SER A 23 -12.76 -11.87 1.51
C SER A 23 -13.05 -12.36 0.08
N GLY A 24 -14.32 -12.19 -0.35
CA GLY A 24 -14.72 -12.37 -1.75
C GLY A 24 -14.44 -11.14 -2.64
N ILE A 25 -13.83 -10.09 -2.08
CA ILE A 25 -13.48 -8.87 -2.82
C ILE A 25 -12.11 -9.05 -3.47
N VAL A 26 -12.06 -8.85 -4.79
CA VAL A 26 -10.86 -8.93 -5.62
C VAL A 26 -10.30 -7.53 -5.82
N HIS A 27 -9.02 -7.35 -5.50
CA HIS A 27 -8.29 -6.09 -5.53
C HIS A 27 -7.28 -6.06 -6.66
N GLN A 28 -7.09 -4.88 -7.25
CA GLN A 28 -5.92 -4.61 -8.07
C GLN A 28 -4.66 -4.72 -7.20
N VAL A 29 -3.59 -5.29 -7.75
CA VAL A 29 -2.28 -5.39 -7.09
C VAL A 29 -1.43 -4.18 -7.44
N ALA A 30 -0.68 -3.68 -6.45
CA ALA A 30 0.41 -2.74 -6.60
C ALA A 30 1.65 -3.22 -5.83
N MET A 31 2.84 -2.87 -6.33
CA MET A 31 4.09 -3.12 -5.63
C MET A 31 4.34 -2.02 -4.61
N THR A 32 4.46 -2.39 -3.34
CA THR A 32 4.59 -1.46 -2.22
C THR A 32 5.84 -1.75 -1.43
N ARG A 33 6.46 -0.68 -0.90
CA ARG A 33 7.68 -0.81 -0.08
C ARG A 33 7.32 -1.39 1.29
N TRP A 34 8.00 -2.47 1.64
CA TRP A 34 7.87 -3.18 2.90
C TRP A 34 9.13 -2.99 3.77
N LEU A 35 9.14 -3.61 4.95
CA LEU A 35 10.24 -3.58 5.90
C LEU A 35 11.55 -4.04 5.24
N GLY A 36 12.64 -3.34 5.54
CA GLY A 36 13.94 -3.59 4.92
C GLY A 36 14.03 -3.14 3.45
N GLY A 37 13.08 -2.34 2.96
CA GLY A 37 13.11 -1.78 1.60
C GLY A 37 12.68 -2.75 0.50
N HIS A 38 12.25 -3.96 0.85
CA HIS A 38 11.77 -4.94 -0.12
C HIS A 38 10.42 -4.54 -0.72
N LEU A 39 10.22 -4.79 -2.01
CA LEU A 39 8.92 -4.62 -2.65
C LEU A 39 8.07 -5.88 -2.46
N MET A 40 6.84 -5.68 -2.00
CA MET A 40 5.83 -6.72 -1.80
C MET A 40 4.57 -6.41 -2.59
N PRO A 41 3.88 -7.42 -3.13
CA PRO A 41 2.55 -7.24 -3.69
C PRO A 41 1.57 -6.90 -2.57
N GLY A 42 0.72 -5.91 -2.81
CA GLY A 42 -0.36 -5.50 -1.90
C GLY A 42 -1.55 -4.93 -2.68
N PRO A 43 -2.69 -4.69 -2.00
CA PRO A 43 -3.84 -4.10 -2.66
C PRO A 43 -3.51 -2.65 -3.04
N ALA A 44 -3.69 -2.30 -4.31
CA ALA A 44 -3.44 -0.95 -4.82
C ALA A 44 -4.24 0.14 -4.09
N CYS A 45 -5.37 -0.24 -3.50
CA CYS A 45 -6.22 0.67 -2.72
C CYS A 45 -5.75 0.88 -1.27
N MET A 46 -4.59 0.34 -0.90
CA MET A 46 -3.97 0.41 0.43
C MET A 46 -4.90 -0.03 1.58
N VAL A 47 -5.87 -0.92 1.30
CA VAL A 47 -6.65 -1.53 2.38
C VAL A 47 -5.70 -2.34 3.26
N GLY A 48 -5.79 -2.12 4.57
CA GLY A 48 -4.82 -2.67 5.51
C GLY A 48 -4.81 -4.19 5.50
N VAL A 49 -3.64 -4.76 5.26
CA VAL A 49 -3.31 -6.14 5.60
C VAL A 49 -2.51 -6.07 6.91
N SER A 50 -3.05 -6.64 7.99
CA SER A 50 -2.48 -6.52 9.33
C SER A 50 -0.99 -6.88 9.33
N GLY A 51 -0.12 -5.92 9.69
CA GLY A 51 1.34 -6.13 9.75
C GLY A 51 2.00 -6.52 8.43
N TRP A 52 1.33 -6.33 7.28
CA TRP A 52 1.79 -6.83 5.98
C TRP A 52 1.93 -8.36 5.93
N ASP A 53 1.08 -9.08 6.67
CA ASP A 53 1.05 -10.55 6.68
C ASP A 53 0.97 -11.09 5.23
N PRO A 54 2.06 -11.69 4.70
CA PRO A 54 2.07 -12.21 3.34
C PRO A 54 1.12 -13.42 3.20
N GLY A 55 0.79 -14.11 4.29
CA GLY A 55 -0.19 -15.19 4.32
C GLY A 55 -1.64 -14.71 4.19
N ALA A 56 -1.91 -13.42 4.43
CA ALA A 56 -3.23 -12.83 4.23
C ALA A 56 -3.47 -12.39 2.78
N ALA A 57 -2.48 -12.50 1.89
CA ALA A 57 -2.57 -12.08 0.50
C ALA A 57 -2.63 -13.29 -0.44
N HIS A 58 -3.79 -13.54 -1.04
CA HIS A 58 -4.00 -14.68 -1.93
C HIS A 58 -4.15 -14.22 -3.39
N PRO A 59 -3.36 -14.76 -4.34
CA PRO A 59 -3.54 -14.51 -5.76
C PRO A 59 -4.94 -14.93 -6.24
N ASP A 60 -5.50 -14.15 -7.15
CA ASP A 60 -6.81 -14.41 -7.77
C ASP A 60 -6.76 -13.99 -9.25
N HIS A 61 -7.43 -14.73 -10.13
CA HIS A 61 -7.45 -14.44 -11.58
C HIS A 61 -8.81 -13.93 -12.07
N GLY A 62 -9.78 -13.76 -11.19
CA GLY A 62 -11.06 -13.13 -11.48
C GLY A 62 -10.94 -11.62 -11.66
N PRO A 63 -11.99 -10.93 -12.16
CA PRO A 63 -11.97 -9.49 -12.35
C PRO A 63 -11.92 -8.72 -11.02
N VAL A 64 -11.36 -7.50 -11.04
CA VAL A 64 -11.35 -6.61 -9.87
C VAL A 64 -12.79 -6.25 -9.48
N THR A 65 -13.18 -6.52 -8.23
CA THR A 65 -14.50 -6.18 -7.68
C THR A 65 -14.43 -5.09 -6.59
N CYS A 66 -13.23 -4.75 -6.11
CA CYS A 66 -13.05 -3.69 -5.13
C CYS A 66 -13.41 -2.31 -5.73
N ARG A 67 -14.47 -1.69 -5.23
CA ARG A 67 -14.92 -0.35 -5.64
C ARG A 67 -13.82 0.72 -5.57
N ARG A 68 -12.91 0.65 -4.59
CA ARG A 68 -11.80 1.61 -4.47
C ARG A 68 -10.72 1.36 -5.54
N CYS A 69 -10.37 0.10 -5.81
CA CYS A 69 -9.45 -0.23 -6.91
C CYS A 69 -10.01 0.20 -8.27
N LEU A 70 -11.30 -0.04 -8.53
CA LEU A 70 -11.96 0.38 -9.76
C LEU A 70 -11.91 1.90 -9.95
N LYS A 71 -12.09 2.68 -8.88
CA LYS A 71 -11.94 4.14 -8.93
C LYS A 71 -10.50 4.59 -9.23
N LEU A 72 -9.51 3.88 -8.68
CA LEU A 72 -8.09 4.21 -8.87
C LEU A 72 -7.59 3.87 -10.29
N GLN A 73 -8.10 2.81 -10.91
CA GLN A 73 -7.73 2.45 -12.29
C GLN A 73 -8.09 3.54 -13.32
N GLY A 74 -9.09 4.37 -13.04
CA GLY A 74 -9.45 5.53 -13.86
C GLY A 74 -8.67 6.81 -13.54
N GLN A 75 -7.84 6.81 -12.50
CA GLN A 75 -7.04 7.95 -12.03
C GLN A 75 -5.56 7.62 -12.25
N GLY A 76 -5.12 7.53 -13.51
CA GLY A 76 -3.71 7.29 -13.83
C GLY A 76 -2.81 8.33 -13.15
N ASP A 77 -1.70 7.85 -12.57
CA ASP A 77 -0.58 8.58 -11.90
C ASP A 77 -0.81 10.08 -11.60
N ALA A 78 -1.93 10.40 -10.95
CA ALA A 78 -2.14 11.72 -10.38
C ALA A 78 -1.08 11.86 -9.29
N GLY A 79 -0.03 12.62 -9.61
CA GLY A 79 1.27 12.58 -8.95
C GLY A 79 1.18 12.35 -7.45
N ALA A 80 1.93 11.35 -6.98
CA ALA A 80 2.10 10.97 -5.58
C ALA A 80 2.84 12.05 -4.76
N GLY A 81 2.45 13.32 -4.92
CA GLY A 81 2.84 14.38 -4.01
C GLY A 81 2.08 14.19 -2.72
N GLN A 82 2.80 13.99 -1.61
CA GLN A 82 2.21 14.20 -0.30
C GLN A 82 1.69 15.64 -0.29
N LEU A 83 0.38 15.80 -0.09
CA LEU A 83 -0.18 17.12 0.14
C LEU A 83 0.45 17.68 1.41
N ASP A 84 0.83 18.95 1.35
CA ASP A 84 1.28 19.66 2.53
C ASP A 84 0.16 19.59 3.57
N LEU A 85 0.45 18.93 4.69
CA LEU A 85 -0.50 18.81 5.80
C LEU A 85 -0.74 20.17 6.45
N PHE A 86 0.27 21.04 6.37
CA PHE A 86 0.26 22.41 6.86
C PHE A 86 0.85 23.30 5.76
N ASP A 87 0.30 24.51 5.61
CA ASP A 87 0.96 25.53 4.81
C ASP A 87 2.41 25.74 5.26
N ALA A 88 3.28 26.15 4.34
CA ALA A 88 4.65 26.50 4.66
C ALA A 88 4.67 27.45 5.87
N PRO A 89 5.47 27.16 6.92
CA PRO A 89 5.38 27.93 8.14
C PRO A 89 5.70 29.40 7.87
N GLY A 90 4.74 30.28 8.16
CA GLY A 90 5.06 31.66 8.52
C GLY A 90 6.04 31.68 9.69
N PRO A 91 6.64 32.84 10.05
CA PRO A 91 7.66 32.91 11.10
C PRO A 91 7.18 32.17 12.35
N GLY A 92 7.88 31.06 12.65
CA GLY A 92 7.39 30.06 13.59
C GLY A 92 7.19 30.66 14.99
N PRO A 93 6.27 30.10 15.80
CA PRO A 93 6.14 30.52 17.18
C PRO A 93 7.48 30.34 17.91
N ARG A 94 7.84 31.33 18.72
CA ARG A 94 9.07 31.33 19.52
C ARG A 94 9.12 30.03 20.33
N ALA A 95 10.18 29.23 20.15
CA ALA A 95 10.34 27.94 20.79
C ALA A 95 10.11 28.07 22.31
N GLN A 96 9.07 27.43 22.81
CA GLN A 96 8.85 27.32 24.25
C GLN A 96 9.83 26.28 24.77
N GLN A 97 10.68 26.69 25.73
CA GLN A 97 11.56 25.77 26.43
C GLN A 97 10.69 24.77 27.19
N LEU A 98 10.75 23.50 26.79
CA LEU A 98 10.18 22.41 27.56
C LEU A 98 10.96 22.30 28.89
N PRO A 99 10.28 22.09 30.03
CA PRO A 99 10.95 21.92 31.31
C PRO A 99 11.86 20.68 31.27
N ALA A 100 13.03 20.80 31.91
CA ALA A 100 13.96 19.70 32.08
C ALA A 100 13.48 18.80 33.21
N TRP A 101 12.78 17.72 32.87
CA TRP A 101 12.58 16.57 33.74
C TRP A 101 12.83 15.29 32.96
#